data_AF-A0A2T5V1L3-F1
#
_entry.id   AF-A0A2T5V1L3-F1
#
_cell.length_a   1.000
_cell.length_b   1.000
_cell.length_c   1.000
_cell.angle_alpha   90.00
_cell.angle_beta   90.00
_cell.angle_gamma   90.00
#
_symmetry.space_group_name_H-M   'P 1'
#
loop_
_entity.id
_entity.type
_entity.pdbx_description
1 polymer ?
#
loop_
_entity_poly.entity_id
_entity_poly.type
_entity_poly.pdbx_seq_one_letter_code
_entity_poly.pdbx_strand_id
1 'polypeptide(L)'
;MFVELAKYVDLRWRVAAGVVPVFLFLVAFVFPASADPLRLIDYAALFEKYSDRIVRNADGTKSVTLPDGVEIIDTGDGYFGHDPKGAVGCVAMLFIEIEAAGKRCPDLMDDKQATGFEANKAKLLSYYASNAFPPVPVERAAENYGAIVSTVAARKKQKACDAASLDGVRTFLPGLLDVEALETLLATPRLPVMDPCL
;
A
#
# COMPACT_ATOMS: atom_id res chain seq x y z
N MET A 1 5.34 39.68 48.01
CA MET A 1 4.51 38.75 48.79
C MET A 1 5.33 37.51 49.05
N PHE A 2 5.65 37.27 50.32
CA PHE A 2 6.13 36.07 51.00
C PHE A 2 6.39 34.80 50.12
N VAL A 3 7.61 34.24 50.04
CA VAL A 3 8.39 33.50 51.07
C VAL A 3 8.11 31.98 51.03
N GLU A 4 9.19 31.20 50.87
CA GLU A 4 9.43 29.82 51.38
C GLU A 4 8.55 28.66 50.87
N LEU A 5 8.96 27.38 50.81
CA LEU A 5 10.01 26.63 51.50
C LEU A 5 10.41 25.42 50.64
N ALA A 6 11.72 25.21 50.49
CA ALA A 6 12.28 23.89 50.29
C ALA A 6 12.11 23.07 51.58
N LYS A 7 11.89 21.74 51.48
CA LYS A 7 12.66 20.72 52.24
C LYS A 7 12.08 19.30 52.08
N TYR A 8 12.97 18.40 51.66
CA TYR A 8 13.24 17.08 52.22
C TYR A 8 12.08 16.12 52.50
N VAL A 9 12.01 15.03 51.72
CA VAL A 9 12.01 13.68 52.30
C VAL A 9 12.94 12.79 51.46
N ASP A 10 14.09 12.49 52.05
CA ASP A 10 14.98 11.40 51.67
C ASP A 10 14.40 10.12 52.32
N LEU A 11 13.97 9.14 51.52
CA LEU A 11 13.64 7.80 52.02
C LEU A 11 14.22 6.70 51.10
N ARG A 12 15.53 6.60 51.22
CA ARG A 12 16.34 5.37 51.22
C ARG A 12 15.60 4.02 51.46
N TRP A 13 15.89 3.07 50.56
CA TRP A 13 15.84 1.59 50.63
C TRP A 13 14.49 0.85 50.63
N ARG A 14 14.25 0.12 49.53
CA ARG A 14 14.02 -1.35 49.56
C ARG A 14 14.18 -1.96 48.16
N VAL A 15 15.21 -2.80 48.04
CA VAL A 15 15.39 -3.77 46.96
C VAL A 15 14.38 -4.90 47.19
N ALA A 16 13.45 -5.06 46.27
CA ALA A 16 12.64 -6.27 46.08
C ALA A 16 12.51 -6.42 44.56
N ALA A 17 13.32 -7.27 43.94
CA ALA A 17 13.01 -8.68 43.72
C ALA A 17 11.61 -8.86 43.07
N GLY A 18 11.62 -9.08 41.76
CA GLY A 18 10.50 -9.64 41.02
C GLY A 18 9.51 -8.61 40.49
N VAL A 19 9.63 -8.27 39.21
CA VAL A 19 8.65 -8.57 38.15
C VAL A 19 9.36 -8.22 36.84
N VAL A 20 9.64 -9.23 36.03
CA VAL A 20 10.17 -9.08 34.67
C VAL A 20 9.15 -8.27 33.87
N PRO A 21 9.52 -7.15 33.23
CA PRO A 21 8.62 -6.48 32.31
C PRO A 21 8.42 -7.42 31.12
N VAL A 22 7.21 -7.98 31.02
CA VAL A 22 6.73 -8.62 29.80
C VAL A 22 6.71 -7.53 28.74
N PHE A 23 7.81 -7.44 27.98
CA PHE A 23 7.87 -6.70 26.74
C PHE A 23 6.77 -7.25 25.85
N LEU A 24 5.72 -6.46 25.69
CA LEU A 24 4.69 -6.69 24.68
C LEU A 24 5.39 -6.52 23.32
N PHE A 25 5.90 -7.61 22.78
CA PHE A 25 6.36 -7.68 21.40
C PHE A 25 5.13 -7.51 20.51
N LEU A 26 4.83 -6.25 20.16
CA LEU A 26 4.10 -5.91 18.94
C LEU A 26 4.96 -6.40 17.78
N VAL A 27 4.81 -7.67 17.43
CA VAL A 27 5.27 -8.20 16.15
C VAL A 27 4.32 -7.59 15.12
N ALA A 28 4.62 -6.36 14.69
CA ALA A 28 4.12 -5.87 13.42
C ALA A 28 4.59 -6.89 12.39
N PHE A 29 3.65 -7.66 11.83
CA PHE A 29 3.90 -8.43 10.62
C PHE A 29 4.15 -7.41 9.51
N VAL A 30 5.39 -6.93 9.43
CA VAL A 30 5.89 -6.20 8.27
C VAL A 30 6.13 -7.28 7.22
N PHE A 31 5.05 -7.77 6.60
CA PHE A 31 5.21 -8.28 5.25
C PHE A 31 5.81 -7.12 4.46
N PRO A 32 6.87 -7.33 3.66
CA PRO A 32 7.28 -6.31 2.71
C PRO A 32 6.11 -6.14 1.75
N ALA A 33 5.22 -5.21 2.09
CA ALA A 33 4.22 -4.70 1.19
C ALA A 33 5.04 -4.08 0.07
N SER A 34 5.11 -4.77 -1.05
CA SER A 34 5.75 -4.24 -2.24
C SER A 34 5.17 -2.87 -2.48
N ALA A 35 5.98 -1.82 -2.42
CA ALA A 35 5.53 -0.45 -2.67
C ALA A 35 4.76 -0.32 -3.99
N ASP A 36 4.97 -1.24 -4.94
CA ASP A 36 4.23 -1.36 -6.19
C ASP A 36 3.62 -2.77 -6.33
N PRO A 37 2.28 -2.90 -6.36
CA PRO A 37 1.64 -4.21 -6.49
C PRO A 37 1.84 -4.81 -7.88
N LEU A 38 2.01 -4.01 -8.94
CA LEU A 38 2.20 -4.47 -10.31
C LEU A 38 3.67 -4.81 -10.63
N ARG A 39 4.61 -4.45 -9.75
CA ARG A 39 6.04 -4.77 -9.89
C ARG A 39 6.64 -4.27 -11.21
N LEU A 40 6.27 -3.06 -11.59
CA LEU A 40 6.73 -2.30 -12.75
C LEU A 40 7.79 -1.25 -12.39
N ILE A 41 7.91 -0.87 -11.12
CA ILE A 41 8.89 0.15 -10.69
C ILE A 41 10.26 -0.47 -10.43
N ASP A 42 11.28 0.00 -11.16
CA ASP A 42 12.69 -0.23 -10.89
C ASP A 42 13.19 0.76 -9.84
N TYR A 43 13.04 0.37 -8.57
CA TYR A 43 13.47 1.18 -7.44
C TYR A 43 14.99 1.37 -7.38
N ALA A 44 15.79 0.43 -7.89
CA ALA A 44 17.24 0.58 -7.89
C ALA A 44 17.65 1.71 -8.83
N ALA A 45 17.13 1.70 -10.06
CA ALA A 45 17.34 2.79 -11.02
C ALA A 45 16.76 4.12 -10.53
N LEU A 46 15.64 4.08 -9.79
CA LEU A 46 15.05 5.27 -9.18
C LEU A 46 15.98 5.89 -8.14
N PHE A 47 16.50 5.09 -7.21
CA PHE A 47 17.45 5.57 -6.19
C PHE A 47 18.77 6.05 -6.81
N GLU A 48 19.23 5.42 -7.89
CA GLU A 48 20.40 5.90 -8.64
C GLU A 48 20.15 7.29 -9.25
N LYS A 49 19.00 7.47 -9.92
CA LYS A 49 18.61 8.75 -10.54
C LYS A 49 18.49 9.89 -9.53
N TYR A 50 17.96 9.61 -8.33
CA TYR A 50 17.76 10.62 -7.28
C TYR A 50 18.81 10.49 -6.16
N SER A 51 20.00 9.99 -6.48
CA SER A 51 21.05 9.71 -5.50
C SER A 51 21.51 10.94 -4.69
N ASP A 52 21.40 12.14 -5.26
CA ASP A 52 21.68 13.43 -4.63
C ASP A 52 20.65 13.84 -3.57
N ARG A 53 19.48 13.18 -3.54
CA ARG A 53 18.35 13.48 -2.65
C ARG A 53 18.12 12.41 -1.59
N ILE A 54 18.95 11.36 -1.57
CA ILE A 54 18.80 10.28 -0.60
C ILE A 54 19.15 10.78 0.80
N VAL A 55 18.22 10.59 1.72
CA VAL A 55 18.43 10.80 3.16
C VAL A 55 18.67 9.44 3.80
N ARG A 56 19.72 9.34 4.63
CA ARG A 56 19.95 8.16 5.47
C ARG A 56 19.32 8.42 6.83
N ASN A 57 18.38 7.56 7.19
CA ASN A 57 17.65 7.66 8.45
C ASN A 57 18.46 7.03 9.59
N ALA A 58 18.14 7.41 10.83
CA ALA A 58 18.85 6.93 12.02
C ALA A 58 18.71 5.41 12.24
N ASP A 59 17.66 4.80 11.69
CA ASP A 59 17.40 3.36 11.71
C ASP A 59 18.17 2.58 10.63
N GLY A 60 18.98 3.26 9.81
CA GLY A 60 19.78 2.67 8.75
C GLY A 60 19.07 2.55 7.40
N THR A 61 17.77 2.89 7.33
CA THR A 61 17.03 2.93 6.06
C THR A 61 17.47 4.12 5.20
N LYS A 62 17.17 4.06 3.90
CA LYS A 62 17.37 5.20 2.99
C LYS A 62 16.01 5.65 2.48
N SER A 63 15.72 6.94 2.54
CA SER A 63 14.52 7.48 1.93
C SER A 63 14.86 8.50 0.84
N VAL A 64 13.95 8.62 -0.11
CA VAL A 64 13.97 9.68 -1.13
C VAL A 64 12.56 10.22 -1.31
N THR A 65 12.42 11.53 -1.21
CA THR A 65 11.18 12.23 -1.56
C THR A 65 11.29 12.74 -2.99
N LEU A 66 10.37 12.31 -3.83
CA LEU A 66 10.29 12.67 -5.24
C LEU A 66 9.71 14.08 -5.42
N PRO A 67 9.93 14.74 -6.58
CA PRO A 67 9.43 16.09 -6.83
C PRO A 67 7.91 16.25 -6.70
N ASP A 68 7.15 15.17 -6.94
CA ASP A 68 5.69 15.11 -6.84
C ASP A 68 5.18 14.92 -5.39
N GLY A 69 6.08 14.66 -4.45
CA GLY A 69 5.82 14.46 -3.03
C GLY A 69 5.75 12.99 -2.60
N VAL A 70 5.89 12.03 -3.52
CA VAL A 70 5.92 10.60 -3.16
C VAL A 70 7.22 10.28 -2.43
N GLU A 71 7.14 9.62 -1.28
CA GLU A 71 8.30 9.15 -0.52
C GLU A 71 8.52 7.67 -0.77
N ILE A 72 9.76 7.29 -1.10
CA ILE A 72 10.17 5.89 -1.20
C ILE A 72 11.23 5.61 -0.12
N ILE A 73 11.06 4.51 0.61
CA ILE A 73 11.97 4.05 1.67
C ILE A 73 12.53 2.68 1.28
N ASP A 74 13.85 2.59 1.15
CA ASP A 74 14.64 1.37 1.04
C ASP A 74 14.94 0.84 2.45
N THR A 75 14.35 -0.29 2.79
CA THR A 75 14.53 -0.96 4.09
C THR A 75 15.66 -2.00 4.08
N GLY A 76 16.33 -2.20 2.95
CA GLY A 76 17.28 -3.29 2.73
C GLY A 76 16.63 -4.62 2.34
N ASP A 77 15.44 -4.91 2.86
CA ASP A 77 14.65 -6.12 2.54
C ASP A 77 13.59 -5.87 1.45
N GLY A 78 13.34 -4.60 1.11
CA GLY A 78 12.38 -4.19 0.11
C GLY A 78 12.19 -2.68 0.07
N TYR A 79 11.14 -2.25 -0.62
CA TYR A 79 10.77 -0.85 -0.77
C TYR A 79 9.38 -0.62 -0.22
N PHE A 80 9.24 0.46 0.53
CA PHE A 80 7.97 1.04 0.94
C PHE A 80 7.77 2.37 0.20
N GLY A 81 6.54 2.68 -0.18
CA GLY A 81 6.22 3.88 -0.93
C GLY A 81 4.96 4.52 -0.39
N HIS A 82 5.08 5.79 0.01
CA HIS A 82 4.02 6.60 0.58
C HIS A 82 3.66 7.76 -0.34
N ASP A 83 2.37 7.89 -0.65
CA ASP A 83 1.81 8.99 -1.40
C ASP A 83 0.76 9.74 -0.58
N PRO A 84 1.07 10.95 -0.09
CA PRO A 84 0.14 11.71 0.74
C PRO A 84 -1.11 12.19 -0.02
N LYS A 85 -1.14 12.08 -1.36
CA LYS A 85 -2.26 12.49 -2.21
C LYS A 85 -3.16 11.31 -2.60
N GLY A 86 -2.84 10.10 -2.15
CA GLY A 86 -3.65 8.90 -2.34
C GLY A 86 -2.96 7.84 -3.18
N ALA A 87 -2.96 6.62 -2.65
CA ALA A 87 -2.18 5.49 -3.15
C ALA A 87 -2.84 4.76 -4.33
N VAL A 88 -2.41 5.09 -5.54
CA VAL A 88 -2.82 4.38 -6.75
C VAL A 88 -2.38 2.89 -6.72
N GLY A 89 -1.30 2.60 -5.98
CA GLY A 89 -0.93 1.27 -5.48
C GLY A 89 -2.10 0.48 -4.92
N CYS A 90 -2.62 0.98 -3.79
CA CYS A 90 -3.70 0.33 -3.05
C CYS A 90 -4.92 0.09 -3.95
N VAL A 91 -5.30 1.08 -4.76
CA VAL A 91 -6.43 0.94 -5.70
C VAL A 91 -6.20 -0.21 -6.67
N ALA A 92 -5.02 -0.36 -7.28
CA ALA A 92 -4.73 -1.51 -8.13
C ALA A 92 -4.81 -2.85 -7.40
N MET A 93 -4.36 -2.90 -6.15
CA MET A 93 -4.53 -4.11 -5.34
C MET A 93 -6.00 -4.46 -5.13
N LEU A 94 -6.87 -3.47 -4.89
CA LEU A 94 -8.31 -3.68 -4.80
C LEU A 94 -8.88 -4.21 -6.12
N PHE A 95 -8.55 -3.61 -7.27
CA PHE A 95 -8.95 -4.14 -8.59
C PHE A 95 -8.52 -5.61 -8.77
N ILE A 96 -7.27 -5.93 -8.41
CA ILE A 96 -6.75 -7.30 -8.46
C ILE A 96 -7.60 -8.25 -7.61
N GLU A 97 -7.93 -7.86 -6.38
CA GLU A 97 -8.71 -8.70 -5.46
C GLU A 97 -10.15 -8.92 -5.95
N ILE A 98 -10.80 -7.88 -6.47
CA ILE A 98 -12.16 -7.95 -7.02
C ILE A 98 -12.18 -8.83 -8.27
N GLU A 99 -11.25 -8.64 -9.21
CA GLU A 99 -11.21 -9.46 -10.43
C GLU A 99 -10.89 -10.93 -10.11
N ALA A 100 -9.97 -11.17 -9.18
CA ALA A 100 -9.67 -12.51 -8.69
C ALA A 100 -10.85 -13.16 -7.96
N ALA A 101 -11.75 -12.37 -7.34
CA ALA A 101 -13.02 -12.85 -6.82
C ALA A 101 -14.03 -13.13 -7.93
N GLY A 102 -14.16 -12.25 -8.93
CA GLY A 102 -15.06 -12.44 -10.08
C GLY A 102 -14.73 -13.70 -10.88
N LYS A 103 -13.44 -14.05 -11.06
CA LYS A 103 -13.03 -15.32 -11.67
C LYS A 103 -13.52 -16.57 -10.93
N ARG A 104 -13.87 -16.45 -9.65
CA ARG A 104 -14.38 -17.55 -8.80
C ARG A 104 -15.90 -17.48 -8.62
N CYS A 105 -16.45 -16.27 -8.62
CA CYS A 105 -17.85 -15.98 -8.36
C CYS A 105 -18.42 -15.18 -9.54
N PRO A 106 -18.96 -15.85 -10.57
CA PRO A 106 -19.42 -15.17 -11.79
C PRO A 106 -20.54 -14.18 -11.52
N ASP A 107 -21.36 -14.41 -10.49
CA ASP A 107 -22.46 -13.52 -10.10
C ASP A 107 -22.01 -12.38 -9.15
N LEU A 108 -20.70 -12.12 -9.04
CA LEU A 108 -20.18 -11.05 -8.18
C LEU A 108 -20.60 -9.66 -8.67
N MET A 109 -20.66 -9.48 -9.99
CA MET A 109 -21.00 -8.24 -10.67
C MET A 109 -22.07 -8.49 -11.72
N ASP A 110 -23.02 -7.58 -11.85
CA ASP A 110 -23.89 -7.55 -13.04
C ASP A 110 -23.14 -7.02 -14.28
N ASP A 111 -23.75 -7.14 -15.46
CA ASP A 111 -23.12 -6.75 -16.74
C ASP A 111 -22.69 -5.27 -16.77
N LYS A 112 -23.45 -4.39 -16.12
CA LYS A 112 -23.17 -2.95 -16.06
C LYS A 112 -21.96 -2.69 -15.16
N GLN A 113 -21.92 -3.33 -14.00
CA GLN A 113 -20.79 -3.28 -13.07
C GLN A 113 -19.52 -3.85 -13.70
N ALA A 114 -19.61 -5.00 -14.38
CA ALA A 114 -18.48 -5.61 -15.07
C ALA A 114 -17.92 -4.68 -16.17
N THR A 115 -18.79 -4.07 -16.97
CA THR A 115 -18.38 -3.11 -18.01
C THR A 115 -17.70 -1.87 -17.40
N GLY A 116 -18.27 -1.31 -16.33
CA GLY A 116 -17.67 -0.17 -15.63
C GLY A 116 -16.33 -0.50 -14.98
N PHE A 117 -16.22 -1.70 -14.40
CA PHE A 117 -15.00 -2.20 -13.79
C PHE A 117 -13.88 -2.32 -14.84
N GLU A 118 -14.15 -2.93 -16.00
CA GLU A 118 -13.17 -3.07 -17.07
C GLU A 118 -12.72 -1.72 -17.64
N ALA A 119 -13.65 -0.76 -17.80
CA ALA A 119 -13.31 0.59 -18.24
C ALA A 119 -12.39 1.33 -17.26
N ASN A 120 -12.70 1.26 -15.96
CA ASN A 120 -11.90 1.89 -14.92
C ASN A 120 -10.54 1.20 -14.74
N LYS A 121 -10.50 -0.14 -14.86
CA LYS A 121 -9.25 -0.89 -14.88
C LYS A 121 -8.33 -0.44 -16.01
N ALA A 122 -8.87 -0.23 -17.22
CA ALA A 122 -8.07 0.23 -18.35
C ALA A 122 -7.43 1.61 -18.09
N LYS A 123 -8.19 2.54 -17.48
CA LYS A 123 -7.66 3.86 -17.06
C LYS A 123 -6.52 3.71 -16.04
N LEU A 124 -6.73 2.86 -15.04
CA LEU A 124 -5.75 2.57 -13.99
C LEU A 124 -4.46 1.97 -14.56
N LEU A 125 -4.56 0.99 -15.46
CA LEU A 125 -3.39 0.35 -16.08
C LEU A 125 -2.62 1.31 -16.99
N SER A 126 -3.33 2.18 -17.73
CA SER A 126 -2.70 3.24 -18.52
C SER A 126 -1.93 4.23 -17.64
N TYR A 127 -2.51 4.62 -16.52
CA TYR A 127 -1.85 5.46 -15.53
C TYR A 127 -0.58 4.78 -14.97
N TYR A 128 -0.68 3.52 -14.55
CA TYR A 128 0.45 2.74 -14.05
C TYR A 128 1.59 2.67 -15.04
N ALA A 129 1.28 2.35 -16.30
CA ALA A 129 2.28 2.21 -17.35
C ALA A 129 3.05 3.53 -17.58
N SER A 130 2.31 4.63 -17.63
CA SER A 130 2.87 5.97 -17.87
C SER A 130 3.66 6.53 -16.69
N ASN A 131 3.30 6.12 -15.46
CA ASN A 131 3.90 6.62 -14.22
C ASN A 131 4.82 5.61 -13.52
N ALA A 132 5.02 4.42 -14.09
CA ALA A 132 6.07 3.51 -13.67
C ALA A 132 7.44 4.18 -13.87
N PHE A 133 8.46 3.64 -13.20
CA PHE A 133 9.82 4.13 -13.35
C PHE A 133 10.75 2.99 -13.77
N PRO A 134 11.34 3.05 -14.98
CA PRO A 134 10.95 3.94 -16.09
C PRO A 134 9.52 3.64 -16.59
N PRO A 135 8.88 4.55 -17.34
CA PRO A 135 7.59 4.27 -17.96
C PRO A 135 7.66 3.02 -18.84
N VAL A 136 6.58 2.23 -18.85
CA VAL A 136 6.47 0.98 -19.61
C VAL A 136 5.28 1.03 -20.56
N PRO A 137 5.19 0.14 -21.56
CA PRO A 137 3.99 -0.02 -22.37
C PRO A 137 2.78 -0.50 -21.55
N VAL A 138 1.57 -0.10 -21.93
CA VAL A 138 0.33 -0.47 -21.22
C VAL A 138 0.11 -1.98 -21.22
N GLU A 139 0.54 -2.66 -22.29
CA GLU A 139 0.49 -4.11 -22.43
C GLU A 139 1.28 -4.79 -21.32
N ARG A 140 2.44 -4.22 -20.93
CA ARG A 140 3.26 -4.77 -19.85
C ARG A 140 2.57 -4.64 -18.49
N ALA A 141 1.89 -3.51 -18.25
CA ALA A 141 1.09 -3.34 -17.04
C ALA A 141 -0.08 -4.33 -16.99
N ALA A 142 -0.77 -4.53 -18.12
CA ALA A 142 -1.87 -5.50 -18.24
C ALA A 142 -1.40 -6.95 -18.05
N GLU A 143 -0.25 -7.34 -18.60
CA GLU A 143 0.37 -8.64 -18.40
C GLU A 143 0.65 -8.92 -16.92
N ASN A 144 1.35 -8.00 -16.25
CA ASN A 144 1.69 -8.14 -14.84
C ASN A 144 0.43 -8.20 -13.98
N TYR A 145 -0.53 -7.29 -14.22
CA TYR A 145 -1.82 -7.30 -13.54
C TYR A 145 -2.52 -8.66 -13.69
N GLY A 146 -2.64 -9.18 -14.92
CA GLY A 146 -3.30 -10.47 -15.19
C GLY A 146 -2.60 -11.66 -14.52
N ALA A 147 -1.27 -11.65 -14.45
CA ALA A 147 -0.48 -12.66 -13.75
C ALA A 147 -0.72 -12.63 -12.23
N ILE A 148 -0.83 -11.44 -11.64
CA ILE A 148 -1.12 -11.27 -10.21
C ILE A 148 -2.56 -11.69 -9.91
N VAL A 149 -3.55 -11.27 -10.70
CA VAL A 149 -4.95 -11.72 -10.56
C VAL A 149 -5.03 -13.24 -10.56
N SER A 150 -4.33 -13.89 -11.50
CA SER A 150 -4.33 -15.36 -11.60
C SER A 150 -3.70 -16.01 -10.37
N THR A 151 -2.62 -15.42 -9.83
CA THR A 151 -1.98 -15.88 -8.60
C THR A 151 -2.91 -15.72 -7.39
N VAL A 152 -3.57 -14.57 -7.24
CA VAL A 152 -4.51 -14.28 -6.14
C VAL A 152 -5.73 -15.20 -6.22
N ALA A 153 -6.30 -15.40 -7.42
CA ALA A 153 -7.41 -16.32 -7.64
C ALA A 153 -7.04 -17.76 -7.28
N ALA A 154 -5.81 -18.20 -7.60
CA ALA A 154 -5.32 -19.54 -7.28
C ALA A 154 -5.13 -19.76 -5.78
N ARG A 155 -4.65 -18.76 -5.03
CA ARG A 155 -4.45 -18.84 -3.56
C ARG A 155 -5.76 -18.96 -2.79
N LYS A 156 -6.83 -18.32 -3.28
CA LYS A 156 -8.14 -18.26 -2.60
C LYS A 156 -9.14 -19.32 -3.10
N LYS A 157 -8.66 -20.42 -3.73
CA LYS A 157 -9.50 -21.50 -4.32
C LYS A 157 -10.47 -22.20 -3.35
N GLN A 158 -10.31 -22.04 -2.03
CA GLN A 158 -11.11 -22.76 -1.02
C GLN A 158 -12.25 -21.95 -0.40
N LYS A 159 -12.44 -20.66 -0.75
CA LYS A 159 -13.56 -19.88 -0.20
C LYS A 159 -14.79 -19.99 -1.10
N ALA A 160 -15.94 -20.33 -0.52
CA ALA A 160 -17.22 -20.35 -1.22
C ALA A 160 -17.64 -18.93 -1.63
N CYS A 161 -18.52 -18.82 -2.63
CA CYS A 161 -19.12 -17.54 -3.05
C CYS A 161 -20.24 -17.09 -2.10
N ASP A 162 -20.05 -17.33 -0.79
CA ASP A 162 -20.98 -16.90 0.24
C ASP A 162 -20.78 -15.41 0.58
N ALA A 163 -21.77 -14.84 1.26
CA ALA A 163 -21.77 -13.43 1.60
C ALA A 163 -20.59 -13.01 2.49
N ALA A 164 -20.17 -13.84 3.44
CA ALA A 164 -19.08 -13.52 4.37
C ALA A 164 -17.72 -13.52 3.64
N SER A 165 -17.54 -14.41 2.68
CA SER A 165 -16.34 -14.52 1.86
C SER A 165 -16.18 -13.37 0.86
N LEU A 166 -17.28 -12.71 0.49
CA LEU A 166 -17.33 -11.61 -0.48
C LEU A 166 -17.55 -10.23 0.16
N ASP A 167 -17.76 -10.15 1.47
CA ASP A 167 -18.13 -8.91 2.16
C ASP A 167 -17.14 -7.77 1.85
N GLY A 168 -15.84 -7.99 2.11
CA GLY A 168 -14.81 -6.98 1.81
C GLY A 168 -14.76 -6.57 0.34
N VAL A 169 -14.92 -7.52 -0.60
CA VAL A 169 -14.97 -7.22 -2.04
C VAL A 169 -16.18 -6.33 -2.37
N ARG A 170 -17.35 -6.64 -1.80
CA ARG A 170 -18.58 -5.88 -2.01
C ARG A 170 -18.54 -4.50 -1.36
N THR A 171 -17.82 -4.34 -0.25
CA THR A 171 -17.61 -3.04 0.40
C THR A 171 -16.88 -2.06 -0.52
N PHE A 172 -15.83 -2.51 -1.23
CA PHE A 172 -14.99 -1.63 -2.06
C PHE A 172 -15.51 -1.44 -3.48
N LEU A 173 -16.28 -2.40 -4.02
CA LEU A 173 -16.73 -2.39 -5.41
C LEU A 173 -17.41 -1.07 -5.84
N PRO A 174 -18.36 -0.49 -5.09
CA PRO A 174 -18.99 0.76 -5.51
C PRO A 174 -18.00 1.92 -5.69
N GLY A 175 -17.00 2.03 -4.81
CA GLY A 175 -15.97 3.06 -4.89
C GLY A 175 -15.04 2.89 -6.11
N LEU A 176 -14.73 1.65 -6.49
CA LEU A 176 -13.94 1.39 -7.70
C LEU A 176 -14.72 1.62 -9.00
N LEU A 177 -16.04 1.60 -8.93
CA LEU A 177 -16.93 1.93 -10.06
C LEU A 177 -17.23 3.43 -10.16
N ASP A 178 -16.88 4.22 -9.15
CA ASP A 178 -17.00 5.68 -9.19
C ASP A 178 -15.92 6.27 -10.11
N VAL A 179 -16.37 6.67 -11.31
CA VAL A 179 -15.50 7.19 -12.37
C VAL A 179 -14.89 8.53 -11.96
N GLU A 180 -15.63 9.41 -11.30
CA GLU A 180 -15.17 10.75 -10.94
C GLU A 180 -14.12 10.69 -9.83
N ALA A 181 -14.36 9.83 -8.84
CA ALA A 181 -13.38 9.59 -7.77
C ALA A 181 -12.07 9.01 -8.35
N LEU A 182 -12.16 8.03 -9.25
CA LEU A 182 -10.98 7.46 -9.90
C LEU A 182 -10.25 8.49 -10.77
N GLU A 183 -10.96 9.26 -11.60
CA GLU A 183 -10.35 10.28 -12.44
C GLU A 183 -9.65 11.37 -11.62
N THR A 184 -10.25 11.78 -10.50
CA THR A 184 -9.64 12.73 -9.56
C THR A 184 -8.34 12.17 -8.98
N LEU A 185 -8.33 10.89 -8.57
CA LEU A 185 -7.13 10.24 -8.05
C LEU A 185 -6.01 10.18 -9.09
N LEU A 186 -6.36 9.84 -10.34
CA LEU A 186 -5.44 9.66 -11.47
C LEU A 186 -5.07 10.97 -12.18
N ALA A 187 -5.66 12.11 -11.79
CA ALA A 187 -5.47 13.39 -12.48
C ALA A 187 -4.02 13.92 -12.42
N THR A 188 -3.28 13.59 -11.37
CA THR A 188 -1.90 14.05 -11.19
C THR A 188 -0.91 12.89 -11.43
N PRO A 189 -0.01 13.00 -12.41
CA PRO A 189 1.08 12.04 -12.63
C PRO A 189 2.00 11.93 -11.40
N ARG A 190 2.18 10.71 -10.89
CA ARG A 190 3.06 10.35 -9.76
C ARG A 190 3.23 8.84 -9.68
N LEU A 191 4.27 8.38 -8.99
CA LEU A 191 4.51 6.93 -8.86
C LEU A 191 3.31 6.23 -8.17
N PRO A 192 2.82 5.12 -8.74
CA PRO A 192 1.67 4.42 -8.20
C PRO A 192 2.06 3.51 -7.03
N VAL A 193 2.29 4.11 -5.85
CA VAL A 193 2.72 3.39 -4.64
C VAL A 193 1.56 2.95 -3.75
N MET A 194 1.80 1.94 -2.91
CA MET A 194 0.79 1.23 -2.09
C MET A 194 0.25 2.00 -0.89
N ASP A 195 1.02 2.88 -0.25
CA ASP A 195 0.60 3.54 0.99
C ASP A 195 0.14 4.99 0.75
N PRO A 196 -0.96 5.45 1.37
CA PRO A 196 -1.83 4.76 2.33
C PRO A 196 -2.75 3.70 1.71
N CYS A 197 -2.92 2.57 2.39
CA CYS A 197 -4.00 1.61 2.12
C CYS A 197 -4.85 1.45 3.39
N LEU A 198 -6.17 1.39 3.23
CA LEU A 198 -7.16 1.42 4.33
C LEU A 198 -6.99 0.27 5.35
#